data_AF-A0A431E6E8-F1
#
_entry.id   AF-A0A431E6E8-F1
#
_cell.length_a   1.000
_cell.length_b   1.000
_cell.length_c   1.000
_cell.angle_alpha   90.00
_cell.angle_beta   90.00
_cell.angle_gamma   90.00
#
_symmetry.space_group_name_H-M   'P 1'
#
loop_
_entity.id
_entity.type
_entity.pdbx_description
1 polymer ?
#
loop_
_entity_poly.entity_id
_entity_poly.type
_entity_poly.pdbx_seq_one_letter_code
_entity_poly.pdbx_strand_id
1 'polypeptide(L)'
;MSETYEIYTPNGGILDVEKETNKILLYDGGAKVGKYTQEYSKALFEADRILRTSPYINYQPRYLDPEFHTGEKSTLLEFKDWQSIYLKDPIKGSIAPWTKAEKAYYKSLKTKKERYKYLV
;
A
#
# COMPACT_ATOMS: atom_id res chain seq x y z
N MET A 1 37.24 -16.69 -24.74
CA MET A 1 36.36 -15.52 -24.50
C MET A 1 35.25 -16.01 -23.59
N SER A 2 35.00 -15.33 -22.48
CA SER A 2 33.83 -15.66 -21.66
C SER A 2 32.57 -15.29 -22.44
N GLU A 3 31.55 -16.15 -22.38
CA GLU A 3 30.27 -15.85 -23.01
C GLU A 3 29.55 -14.72 -22.27
N THR A 4 28.95 -13.81 -23.01
CA THR A 4 28.17 -12.70 -22.46
C THR A 4 26.70 -12.80 -22.87
N TYR A 5 25.83 -12.09 -22.14
CA TYR A 5 24.45 -11.83 -22.51
C TYR A 5 24.11 -10.36 -22.25
N GLU A 6 23.10 -9.85 -22.96
CA GLU A 6 22.68 -8.46 -22.90
C GLU A 6 21.47 -8.27 -21.99
N ILE A 7 21.48 -7.19 -21.20
CA ILE A 7 20.33 -6.71 -20.44
C ILE A 7 19.92 -5.34 -20.97
N TYR A 8 18.63 -5.18 -21.28
CA TYR A 8 18.03 -3.94 -21.72
C TYR A 8 17.44 -3.19 -20.53
N THR A 9 17.94 -1.99 -20.26
CA THR A 9 17.47 -1.14 -19.16
C THR A 9 16.26 -0.30 -19.57
N PRO A 10 15.42 0.15 -18.62
CA PRO A 10 14.21 0.93 -18.93
C PRO A 10 14.45 2.24 -19.70
N ASN A 11 15.65 2.82 -19.59
CA ASN A 11 16.06 4.00 -20.35
C ASN A 11 16.65 3.66 -21.75
N GLY A 12 16.53 2.41 -22.22
CA GLY A 12 17.01 1.96 -23.52
C GLY A 12 18.51 1.68 -23.59
N GLY A 13 19.21 1.67 -22.46
CA GLY A 13 20.62 1.25 -22.38
C GLY A 13 20.76 -0.26 -22.51
N ILE A 14 21.92 -0.71 -22.98
CA ILE A 14 22.29 -2.12 -23.07
C ILE A 14 23.48 -2.36 -22.14
N LEU A 15 23.39 -3.39 -21.30
CA LEU A 15 24.45 -3.83 -20.39
C LEU A 15 24.92 -5.22 -20.79
N ASP A 16 26.23 -5.37 -21.01
CA ASP A 16 26.85 -6.67 -21.22
C ASP A 16 27.16 -7.33 -19.88
N VAL A 17 26.81 -8.61 -19.74
CA VAL A 17 27.01 -9.37 -18.51
C VAL A 17 27.72 -10.68 -18.82
N GLU A 18 28.78 -10.97 -18.07
CA GLU A 18 29.50 -12.23 -18.14
C GLU A 18 28.63 -13.38 -17.60
N LYS A 19 28.39 -14.43 -18.39
CA LYS A 19 27.48 -15.52 -18.03
C LYS A 19 27.89 -16.29 -16.78
N GLU A 20 29.19 -16.52 -16.60
CA GLU A 20 29.69 -17.36 -15.51
C GLU A 20 29.63 -16.67 -14.15
N THR A 21 29.92 -15.36 -14.13
CA THR A 21 30.11 -14.60 -12.87
C THR A 21 28.96 -13.65 -12.58
N ASN A 22 28.07 -13.41 -13.56
CA ASN A 22 27.09 -12.33 -13.57
C ASN A 22 27.72 -10.97 -13.27
N LYS A 23 28.95 -10.76 -13.73
CA LYS A 23 29.61 -9.47 -13.62
C LYS A 23 29.18 -8.57 -14.77
N ILE A 24 28.68 -7.39 -14.43
CA ILE A 24 28.32 -6.37 -15.41
C ILE A 24 29.60 -5.73 -15.94
N LEU A 25 29.73 -5.73 -17.26
CA LEU A 25 30.84 -5.13 -17.97
C LEU A 25 30.45 -3.70 -18.34
N LEU A 26 31.08 -2.73 -17.70
CA LEU A 26 30.90 -1.32 -18.04
C LEU A 26 32.05 -0.87 -18.93
N TYR A 27 31.69 -0.34 -20.09
CA TYR A 27 32.65 0.35 -20.95
C TYR A 27 32.88 1.75 -20.41
N ASP A 28 34.13 2.07 -20.14
CA ASP A 28 34.49 3.34 -19.50
C ASP A 28 34.52 4.51 -20.49
N GLY A 29 34.51 4.26 -21.81
CA GLY A 29 34.53 5.31 -22.83
C GLY A 29 35.76 6.22 -22.72
N GLY A 30 36.82 5.79 -22.02
CA GLY A 30 37.98 6.62 -21.66
C GLY A 30 37.80 7.46 -20.38
N ALA A 31 36.67 7.39 -19.69
CA ALA A 31 36.47 7.98 -18.37
C ALA A 31 37.13 7.11 -17.28
N LYS A 32 37.69 7.72 -16.23
CA LYS A 32 38.15 6.96 -15.05
C LYS A 32 36.97 6.54 -14.18
N VAL A 33 36.06 5.74 -14.71
CA VAL A 33 35.07 5.06 -13.87
C VAL A 33 35.73 3.86 -13.22
N GLY A 34 35.58 3.73 -11.90
CA GLY A 34 36.14 2.59 -11.17
C GLY A 34 35.63 1.27 -11.74
N LYS A 35 36.46 0.22 -11.71
CA LYS A 35 36.03 -1.13 -12.10
C LYS A 35 34.83 -1.51 -11.23
N TYR A 36 33.65 -1.70 -11.82
CA TYR A 36 32.55 -2.30 -11.10
C TYR A 36 32.97 -3.70 -10.67
N THR A 37 33.03 -3.89 -9.35
CA THR A 37 33.39 -5.17 -8.75
C THR A 37 32.21 -6.14 -8.83
N GLN A 38 32.51 -7.42 -8.65
CA GLN A 38 31.50 -8.48 -8.66
C GLN A 38 30.43 -8.23 -7.60
N GLU A 39 30.81 -7.62 -6.46
CA GLU A 39 29.91 -7.25 -5.36
C GLU A 39 28.87 -6.22 -5.78
N TYR A 40 29.24 -5.20 -6.56
CA TYR A 40 28.27 -4.23 -7.09
C TYR A 40 27.28 -4.87 -8.04
N SER A 41 27.76 -5.75 -8.94
CA SER A 41 26.89 -6.48 -9.86
C SER A 41 25.90 -7.36 -9.06
N LYS A 42 26.41 -8.06 -8.04
CA LYS A 42 25.60 -8.88 -7.13
C LYS A 42 24.55 -8.04 -6.39
N ALA A 43 24.92 -6.87 -5.88
CA ALA A 43 23.98 -5.97 -5.20
C ALA A 43 22.85 -5.51 -6.13
N LEU A 44 23.16 -5.21 -7.40
CA LEU A 44 22.15 -4.79 -8.37
C LEU A 44 21.16 -5.92 -8.69
N PHE A 45 21.67 -7.13 -8.96
CA PHE A 45 20.82 -8.29 -9.22
C PHE A 45 19.98 -8.67 -8.01
N GLU A 46 20.53 -8.54 -6.81
CA GLU A 46 19.77 -8.79 -5.57
C GLU A 46 18.67 -7.73 -5.38
N ALA A 47 18.94 -6.47 -5.68
CA ALA A 47 17.92 -5.42 -5.64
C ALA A 47 16.78 -5.67 -6.64
N ASP A 48 17.09 -6.03 -7.88
CA ASP A 48 16.10 -6.41 -8.89
C ASP A 48 15.28 -7.64 -8.44
N ARG A 49 15.95 -8.67 -7.89
CA ARG A 49 15.29 -9.83 -7.30
C ARG A 49 14.30 -9.42 -6.22
N ILE A 50 14.74 -8.61 -5.24
CA ILE A 50 13.91 -8.13 -4.14
C ILE A 50 12.67 -7.39 -4.67
N LEU A 51 12.84 -6.51 -5.65
CA LEU A 51 11.73 -5.76 -6.24
C LEU A 51 10.71 -6.69 -6.94
N ARG A 52 11.19 -7.69 -7.70
CA ARG A 52 10.33 -8.67 -8.40
C ARG A 52 9.70 -9.70 -7.49
N THR A 53 10.29 -9.97 -6.32
CA THR A 53 9.74 -10.92 -5.34
C THR A 53 9.07 -10.22 -4.17
N SER A 54 8.95 -8.89 -4.20
CA SER A 54 8.39 -8.12 -3.11
C SER A 54 6.91 -8.50 -2.89
N PRO A 55 6.47 -8.68 -1.63
CA PRO A 55 5.04 -8.82 -1.34
C PRO A 55 4.24 -7.57 -1.75
N TYR A 56 4.94 -6.44 -1.98
CA TYR A 56 4.38 -5.17 -2.41
C TYR A 56 4.57 -4.90 -3.91
N ILE A 57 4.87 -5.90 -4.74
CA ILE A 57 5.08 -5.72 -6.19
C ILE A 57 3.89 -5.03 -6.89
N ASN A 58 2.66 -5.28 -6.40
CA ASN A 58 1.42 -4.69 -6.90
C ASN A 58 0.93 -3.52 -6.05
N TYR A 59 1.78 -2.95 -5.19
CA TYR A 59 1.38 -1.83 -4.34
C TYR A 59 1.08 -0.60 -5.20
N GLN A 60 -0.15 -0.11 -5.10
CA GLN A 60 -0.54 1.19 -5.64
C GLN A 60 -0.49 2.23 -4.51
N PRO A 61 0.28 3.32 -4.67
CA PRO A 61 0.32 4.38 -3.68
C PRO A 61 -1.07 4.99 -3.50
N ARG A 62 -1.46 5.22 -2.24
CA ARG A 62 -2.70 5.94 -1.90
C ARG A 62 -2.40 7.43 -1.89
N TYR A 63 -2.88 8.15 -2.89
CA TYR A 63 -2.73 9.60 -2.95
C TYR A 63 -3.82 10.27 -2.11
N LEU A 64 -3.41 11.01 -1.10
CA LEU A 64 -4.31 11.83 -0.28
C LEU A 64 -4.30 13.28 -0.77
N ASP A 65 -4.35 13.47 -2.08
CA ASP A 65 -4.29 14.78 -2.72
C ASP A 65 -5.69 15.19 -3.19
N PRO A 66 -6.42 16.06 -2.47
CA PRO A 66 -7.77 16.48 -2.86
C PRO A 66 -7.78 17.38 -4.12
N GLU A 67 -6.64 17.97 -4.48
CA GLU A 67 -6.53 18.98 -5.53
C GLU A 67 -5.94 18.41 -6.83
N PHE A 68 -5.63 17.11 -6.85
CA PHE A 68 -5.17 16.35 -8.02
C PHE A 68 -3.91 16.93 -8.69
N HIS A 69 -3.01 17.55 -7.92
CA HIS A 69 -1.75 18.10 -8.43
C HIS A 69 -0.85 17.02 -9.05
N THR A 70 -0.97 15.78 -8.59
CA THR A 70 -0.22 14.63 -9.14
C THR A 70 -0.84 14.02 -10.40
N GLY A 71 -2.05 14.46 -10.80
CA GLY A 71 -2.81 13.86 -11.90
C GLY A 71 -3.40 12.47 -11.61
N GLU A 72 -3.17 11.93 -10.42
CA GLU A 72 -3.69 10.64 -9.97
C GLU A 72 -4.98 10.79 -9.16
N LYS A 73 -5.88 9.79 -9.23
CA LYS A 73 -7.16 9.85 -8.52
C LYS A 73 -6.93 9.80 -7.00
N SER A 74 -7.39 10.83 -6.30
CA SER A 74 -7.29 10.91 -4.85
C SER A 74 -8.08 9.81 -4.14
N THR A 75 -7.40 8.99 -3.32
CA THR A 75 -8.07 8.08 -2.39
C THR A 75 -8.74 8.84 -1.23
N LEU A 76 -8.41 10.13 -1.03
CA LEU A 76 -9.03 10.97 0.00
C LEU A 76 -10.51 11.25 -0.31
N LEU A 77 -10.87 11.43 -1.59
CA LEU A 77 -12.26 11.65 -1.99
C LEU A 77 -13.13 10.42 -1.69
N GLU A 78 -12.67 9.23 -2.10
CA GLU A 78 -13.37 7.97 -1.81
C GLU A 78 -13.51 7.73 -0.30
N PHE A 79 -12.46 8.06 0.47
CA PHE A 79 -12.51 7.99 1.92
C PHE A 79 -13.53 8.97 2.52
N LYS A 80 -13.57 10.23 2.06
CA LYS A 80 -14.53 11.24 2.53
C LYS A 80 -15.97 10.86 2.21
N ASP A 81 -16.23 10.29 1.03
CA ASP A 81 -17.55 9.80 0.65
C ASP A 81 -17.99 8.68 1.59
N TRP A 82 -17.13 7.69 1.84
CA TRP A 82 -17.40 6.61 2.80
C TRP A 82 -17.61 7.15 4.22
N GLN A 83 -16.75 8.07 4.67
CA GLN A 83 -16.83 8.72 5.96
C GLN A 83 -18.17 9.45 6.14
N SER A 84 -18.65 10.14 5.10
CA SER A 84 -19.92 10.87 5.12
C SER A 84 -21.13 9.94 5.26
N ILE A 85 -21.02 8.67 4.85
CA ILE A 85 -22.11 7.70 5.00
C ILE A 85 -22.11 7.14 6.43
N TYR A 86 -20.94 6.82 6.97
CA TYR A 86 -20.81 6.09 8.24
C TYR A 86 -20.73 6.98 9.49
N LEU A 87 -20.19 8.20 9.37
CA LEU A 87 -20.07 9.15 10.47
C LEU A 87 -21.17 10.22 10.47
N LYS A 88 -22.27 9.99 9.75
CA LYS A 88 -23.48 10.81 9.95
C LYS A 88 -23.90 10.66 11.41
N ASP A 89 -23.99 11.79 12.10
CA ASP A 89 -24.60 11.83 13.42
C ASP A 89 -25.97 11.14 13.34
N PRO A 90 -26.30 10.25 14.30
CA PRO A 90 -27.65 9.72 14.37
C PRO A 90 -28.61 10.90 14.45
N ILE A 91 -29.73 10.85 13.70
CA ILE A 91 -30.72 11.92 13.66
C ILE A 91 -31.00 12.38 15.09
N LYS A 92 -30.69 13.64 15.44
CA LYS A 92 -30.80 14.17 16.81
C LYS A 92 -32.15 13.77 17.43
N GLY A 93 -32.12 12.98 18.50
CA GLY A 93 -33.29 12.38 19.14
C GLY A 93 -33.47 10.87 18.92
N SER A 94 -32.66 10.26 18.05
CA SER A 94 -32.65 8.82 17.79
C SER A 94 -31.73 8.10 18.77
N ILE A 95 -32.17 7.99 20.03
CA ILE A 95 -31.81 6.80 20.81
C ILE A 95 -32.36 5.64 19.97
N ALA A 96 -31.52 4.66 19.60
CA ALA A 96 -31.94 3.51 18.78
C ALA A 96 -33.38 3.12 19.12
N PRO A 97 -34.32 3.14 18.17
CA PRO A 97 -35.74 3.23 18.49
C PRO A 97 -36.18 1.90 19.09
N TRP A 98 -36.16 1.80 20.41
CA TRP A 98 -36.79 0.69 21.11
C TRP A 98 -38.22 0.61 20.63
N THR A 99 -38.61 -0.57 20.17
CA THR A 99 -39.98 -0.88 19.80
C THR A 99 -40.91 -0.58 20.98
N LYS A 100 -42.20 -0.37 20.68
CA LYS A 100 -43.22 -0.13 21.72
C LYS A 100 -43.24 -1.26 22.76
N ALA A 101 -42.95 -2.48 22.34
CA ALA A 101 -42.85 -3.66 23.21
C ALA A 101 -41.62 -3.59 24.13
N GLU A 102 -40.43 -3.28 23.60
CA GLU A 102 -39.21 -3.17 24.42
C GLU A 102 -39.32 -2.05 25.46
N LYS A 103 -39.93 -0.91 25.10
CA LYS A 103 -40.21 0.17 26.05
C LYS A 103 -41.18 -0.27 27.14
N ALA A 104 -42.22 -1.03 26.80
CA ALA A 104 -43.19 -1.54 27.77
C ALA A 104 -42.55 -2.58 28.70
N TYR A 105 -41.76 -3.50 28.14
CA TYR A 105 -41.06 -4.54 28.90
C TYR A 105 -40.08 -3.92 29.91
N TYR A 106 -39.21 -3.01 29.47
CA TYR A 106 -38.27 -2.33 30.38
C TYR A 106 -38.97 -1.55 31.51
N LYS A 107 -40.10 -0.89 31.22
CA LYS A 107 -40.91 -0.21 32.24
C LYS A 107 -41.57 -1.17 33.22
N SER A 108 -41.79 -2.43 32.83
CA SER A 108 -42.35 -3.46 33.71
C SER A 108 -41.34 -4.02 34.73
N LEU A 109 -40.04 -3.88 34.47
CA LEU A 109 -38.97 -4.31 35.38
C LEU A 109 -38.99 -3.48 36.67
N LYS A 110 -39.02 -4.15 37.83
CA LYS A 110 -39.28 -3.51 39.13
C LYS A 110 -38.01 -2.88 39.72
N THR A 111 -36.89 -3.57 39.64
CA THR A 111 -35.65 -3.16 40.30
C THR A 111 -34.68 -2.45 39.36
N LYS A 112 -33.80 -1.62 39.94
CA LYS A 112 -32.69 -0.99 39.21
C LYS A 112 -31.72 -2.02 38.62
N LYS A 113 -31.51 -3.14 39.31
CA LYS A 113 -30.62 -4.23 38.88
C LYS A 113 -31.14 -4.95 37.63
N GLU A 114 -32.43 -5.24 37.57
CA GLU A 114 -33.06 -5.86 36.40
C GLU A 114 -33.01 -4.94 35.18
N ARG A 115 -33.31 -3.65 35.37
CA ARG A 115 -33.20 -2.65 34.30
C ARG A 115 -31.78 -2.51 33.78
N TYR A 116 -30.79 -2.52 34.67
CA TYR A 116 -29.37 -2.52 34.28
C TYR A 116 -28.99 -3.75 33.45
N LYS A 117 -29.40 -4.95 33.88
CA LYS A 117 -29.14 -6.21 33.14
C LYS A 117 -29.77 -6.23 31.74
N TYR A 118 -30.84 -5.47 31.51
CA TYR A 118 -31.49 -5.38 30.20
C TYR A 118 -30.79 -4.38 29.26
N LEU A 119 -30.04 -3.41 29.80
CA LEU A 119 -29.36 -2.37 29.04
C LEU A 119 -27.92 -2.71 28.63
N VAL A 120 -27.36 -3.78 29.21
CA VAL A 120 -25.96 -4.23 29.08
C VAL A 120 -25.96 -5.60 28.42
#